data_AF-A0A9E2DD50-F1
#
_entry.id   AF-A0A9E2DD50-F1
#
_cell.length_a   1.000
_cell.length_b   1.000
_cell.length_c   1.000
_cell.angle_alpha   90.00
_cell.angle_beta   90.00
_cell.angle_gamma   90.00
#
_symmetry.space_group_name_H-M   'P 1'
#
loop_
_entity.id
_entity.type
_entity.pdbx_description
1 polymer ?
#
loop_
_entity_poly.entity_id
_entity_poly.type
_entity_poly.pdbx_seq_one_letter_code
_entity_poly.pdbx_strand_id
1 'polypeptide(L)'
;MKKKNPRSRQLCCLLGLHQWQRGLRAIALLWALMASALAQGVGAQSGAAQRINAFEPTLEVSIQGFEARIRAQAQDLPGAAAVLVINGNVRPLMLFGFQSMTDIRPITEETVFQLASLSK
;
A
#
# COMPACT_ATOMS: atom_id res chain seq x y z
N MET A 1 52.15 -27.02 -41.64
CA MET A 1 51.63 -27.50 -40.33
C MET A 1 50.16 -27.09 -40.17
N LYS A 2 49.31 -28.07 -39.81
CA LYS A 2 47.91 -28.04 -39.31
C LYS A 2 46.80 -27.34 -40.12
N LYS A 3 46.10 -28.17 -40.91
CA LYS A 3 44.76 -27.97 -41.50
C LYS A 3 43.71 -27.82 -40.37
N LYS A 4 43.12 -26.63 -40.17
CA LYS A 4 42.06 -26.39 -39.16
C LYS A 4 40.73 -26.98 -39.64
N ASN A 5 40.21 -27.92 -38.87
CA ASN A 5 39.01 -28.69 -39.15
C ASN A 5 37.73 -27.89 -38.79
N PRO A 6 36.80 -27.61 -39.72
CA PRO A 6 35.66 -26.71 -39.49
C PRO A 6 34.61 -27.26 -38.51
N ARG A 7 34.60 -28.57 -38.25
CA ARG A 7 33.64 -29.22 -37.34
C ARG A 7 33.84 -28.88 -35.85
N SER A 8 35.01 -28.38 -35.47
CA SER A 8 35.32 -28.03 -34.07
C SER A 8 34.61 -26.75 -33.59
N ARG A 9 34.31 -25.80 -34.50
CA ARG A 9 33.65 -24.54 -34.12
C ARG A 9 32.15 -24.69 -33.88
N GLN A 10 31.48 -25.61 -34.59
CA GLN A 10 30.04 -25.83 -34.45
C GLN A 10 29.66 -26.47 -33.10
N LEU A 11 30.51 -27.35 -32.57
CA LEU A 11 30.28 -28.01 -31.28
C LEU A 11 30.36 -27.02 -30.09
N CYS A 12 31.30 -26.05 -30.11
CA CYS A 12 31.39 -25.03 -29.06
C CYS A 12 30.15 -24.12 -28.99
N CYS A 13 29.58 -23.72 -30.14
CA CYS A 13 28.38 -22.87 -30.15
C CYS A 13 27.15 -23.59 -29.59
N LEU A 14 26.98 -24.88 -29.90
CA LEU A 14 25.86 -25.70 -29.39
C LEU A 14 25.97 -25.96 -27.88
N LEU A 15 27.18 -26.18 -27.36
CA LEU A 15 27.43 -26.35 -25.91
C LEU A 15 27.19 -25.05 -25.12
N GLY A 16 27.54 -23.88 -25.69
CA GLY A 16 27.31 -22.58 -25.05
C GLY A 16 25.82 -22.21 -24.91
N LEU A 17 25.02 -22.48 -25.95
CA LEU A 17 23.56 -22.28 -25.93
C LEU A 17 22.85 -23.16 -24.89
N HIS A 18 23.32 -24.41 -24.73
CA HIS A 18 22.75 -25.34 -23.76
C HIS A 18 23.11 -25.00 -22.30
N GLN A 19 24.27 -24.36 -22.05
CA GLN A 19 24.60 -23.82 -20.72
C GLN A 19 23.75 -22.59 -20.37
N TRP A 20 23.49 -21.70 -21.33
CA TRP A 20 22.63 -20.53 -21.13
C TRP A 20 21.16 -20.90 -20.81
N GLN A 21 20.60 -21.91 -21.49
CA GLN A 21 19.24 -22.38 -21.22
C GLN A 21 19.07 -23.01 -19.83
N ARG A 22 20.11 -23.66 -19.28
CA ARG A 22 20.06 -24.21 -17.91
C ARG A 22 20.08 -23.11 -16.85
N GLY A 23 20.87 -22.04 -17.05
CA GLY A 23 20.89 -20.88 -16.15
C GLY A 23 19.54 -20.19 -16.08
N LEU A 24 18.89 -19.97 -17.23
CA LEU A 24 17.57 -19.33 -17.29
C LEU A 24 16.45 -20.15 -16.61
N ARG A 25 16.47 -21.48 -16.76
CA ARG A 25 15.52 -22.37 -16.06
C ARG A 25 15.74 -22.40 -14.55
N ALA A 26 16.99 -22.35 -14.09
CA ALA A 26 17.29 -22.28 -12.66
C ALA A 26 16.78 -20.98 -12.03
N ILE A 27 16.92 -19.85 -12.73
CA ILE A 27 16.40 -18.56 -12.27
C ILE A 27 14.86 -18.57 -12.21
N ALA A 28 14.18 -19.11 -13.23
CA ALA A 28 12.72 -19.22 -13.24
C ALA A 28 12.17 -20.08 -12.08
N LEU A 29 12.85 -21.18 -11.74
CA LEU A 29 12.49 -22.01 -10.58
C LEU A 29 12.71 -21.28 -9.25
N LEU A 30 13.76 -20.48 -9.14
CA LEU A 30 14.03 -19.68 -7.94
C LEU A 30 12.94 -18.61 -7.71
N TRP A 31 12.47 -17.97 -8.79
CA TRP A 31 11.34 -17.02 -8.73
C TRP A 31 10.01 -17.71 -8.37
N ALA A 32 9.75 -18.91 -8.91
CA ALA A 32 8.56 -19.68 -8.56
C ALA A 32 8.54 -20.09 -7.08
N LEU A 33 9.69 -20.48 -6.51
CA LEU A 33 9.80 -20.82 -5.09
C LEU A 33 9.57 -19.60 -4.17
N MET A 34 10.07 -18.42 -4.53
CA MET A 34 9.80 -17.19 -3.77
C MET A 34 8.33 -16.78 -3.80
N ALA A 35 7.62 -17.00 -4.92
CA ALA A 35 6.19 -16.74 -5.01
C ALA A 35 5.37 -17.65 -4.08
N SER A 36 5.77 -18.91 -3.88
CA SER A 36 5.10 -19.82 -2.95
C SER A 36 5.35 -19.48 -1.47
N ALA A 37 6.49 -18.89 -1.12
CA ALA A 37 6.76 -18.43 0.25
C ALA A 37 5.92 -17.20 0.63
N LEU A 38 5.63 -16.31 -0.33
CA LEU A 38 4.73 -15.18 -0.13
C LEU A 38 3.25 -15.58 -0.07
N ALA A 39 2.86 -16.67 -0.76
CA ALA A 39 1.47 -17.15 -0.74
C ALA A 39 1.10 -17.93 0.54
N GLN A 40 2.08 -18.44 1.30
CA GLN A 40 1.85 -19.21 2.53
C GLN A 40 2.01 -18.40 3.82
N GLY A 41 2.34 -17.11 3.72
CA GLY A 41 2.46 -16.17 4.85
C GLY A 41 1.19 -15.37 5.18
N VAL A 42 0.05 -15.67 4.56
CA VAL A 42 -1.25 -15.00 4.84
C VAL A 42 -2.27 -16.04 5.32
N GLY A 43 -1.88 -16.79 6.34
CA GLY A 43 -2.61 -17.95 6.82
C GLY A 43 -2.57 -18.10 8.33
N ALA A 44 -2.61 -17.01 9.11
CA ALA A 44 -3.05 -17.02 10.51
C ALA A 44 -3.13 -15.59 11.05
N GLN A 45 -4.25 -15.29 11.73
CA GLN A 45 -4.49 -14.15 12.63
C GLN A 45 -4.82 -12.80 12.00
N SER A 46 -6.11 -12.59 11.69
CA SER A 46 -6.92 -11.66 12.50
C SER A 46 -8.39 -11.81 12.12
N GLY A 47 -9.12 -12.57 12.92
CA GLY A 47 -10.57 -12.50 12.97
C GLY A 47 -10.99 -11.16 13.57
N ALA A 48 -10.96 -10.11 12.76
CA ALA A 48 -11.56 -8.80 13.06
C ALA A 48 -11.67 -7.91 11.81
N ALA A 49 -11.69 -8.47 10.59
CA ALA A 49 -12.16 -7.73 9.43
C ALA A 49 -13.69 -7.69 9.47
N GLN A 50 -14.16 -6.85 10.40
CA GLN A 50 -15.50 -6.31 10.53
C GLN A 50 -16.12 -6.21 9.13
N ARG A 51 -17.27 -6.85 8.93
CA ARG A 51 -18.13 -6.63 7.77
C ARG A 51 -18.20 -5.12 7.50
N ILE A 52 -17.51 -4.68 6.47
CA ILE A 52 -17.82 -3.40 5.84
C ILE A 52 -19.15 -3.70 5.16
N ASN A 53 -20.23 -3.52 5.92
CA ASN A 53 -21.55 -3.39 5.34
C ASN A 53 -21.37 -2.41 4.18
N ALA A 54 -21.81 -2.80 2.99
CA ALA A 54 -22.05 -1.85 1.91
C ALA A 54 -22.92 -0.76 2.53
N PHE A 55 -22.28 0.34 2.94
CA PHE A 55 -22.97 1.45 3.53
C PHE A 55 -23.87 1.99 2.43
N GLU A 56 -25.13 2.19 2.78
CA GLU A 56 -26.16 2.68 1.89
C GLU A 56 -25.60 3.90 1.13
N PRO A 57 -25.73 3.98 -0.20
CA PRO A 57 -25.13 5.04 -1.03
C PRO A 57 -25.49 6.47 -0.55
N THR A 58 -26.54 6.61 0.26
CA THR A 58 -26.95 7.84 0.94
C THR A 58 -26.00 8.29 2.05
N LEU A 59 -25.33 7.38 2.75
CA LEU A 59 -24.35 7.75 3.78
C LEU A 59 -23.07 8.29 3.16
N GLU A 60 -22.51 7.63 2.14
CA GLU A 60 -21.31 8.12 1.44
C GLU A 60 -21.51 9.54 0.92
N VAL A 61 -22.68 9.83 0.34
CA VAL A 61 -23.05 11.19 -0.12
C VAL A 61 -23.13 12.16 1.07
N SER A 62 -23.70 11.73 2.19
CA SER A 62 -23.80 12.55 3.41
C SER A 62 -22.42 12.85 4.00
N ILE A 63 -21.50 11.87 3.99
CA ILE A 63 -20.11 12.03 4.45
C ILE A 63 -19.36 13.01 3.56
N GLN A 64 -19.46 12.86 2.24
CA GLN A 64 -18.83 13.79 1.29
C GLN A 64 -19.36 15.21 1.46
N GLY A 65 -20.68 15.36 1.63
CA GLY A 65 -21.30 16.67 1.91
C GLY A 65 -20.84 17.27 3.23
N PHE A 66 -20.67 16.45 4.27
CA PHE A 66 -20.13 16.88 5.55
C PHE A 66 -18.66 17.32 5.45
N GLU A 67 -17.79 16.53 4.82
CA GLU A 67 -16.38 16.87 4.61
C GLU A 67 -16.21 18.16 3.79
N ALA A 68 -17.02 18.35 2.75
CA ALA A 68 -17.00 19.57 1.96
C ALA A 68 -17.37 20.80 2.80
N ARG A 69 -18.37 20.69 3.68
CA ARG A 69 -18.77 21.76 4.60
C ARG A 69 -17.69 22.07 5.63
N ILE A 70 -17.08 21.05 6.23
CA ILE A 70 -15.96 21.25 7.18
C ILE A 70 -14.79 21.90 6.47
N ARG A 71 -14.42 21.46 5.26
CA ARG A 71 -13.36 22.09 4.45
C ARG A 71 -13.67 23.55 4.16
N ALA A 72 -14.92 23.87 3.83
CA ALA A 72 -15.33 25.25 3.57
C ALA A 72 -15.25 26.13 4.84
N GLN A 73 -15.60 25.58 6.01
CA GLN A 73 -15.49 26.30 7.29
C GLN A 73 -14.04 26.41 7.79
N ALA A 74 -13.20 25.45 7.43
CA ALA A 74 -11.80 25.37 7.86
C ALA A 74 -10.81 26.05 6.89
N GLN A 75 -11.28 26.87 5.93
CA GLN A 75 -10.41 27.53 4.95
C GLN A 75 -9.31 28.38 5.59
N ASP A 76 -9.62 29.01 6.71
CA ASP A 76 -8.68 29.86 7.46
C ASP A 76 -7.91 29.11 8.56
N LEU A 77 -8.10 27.79 8.66
CA LEU A 77 -7.41 26.96 9.65
C LEU A 77 -6.18 26.31 9.02
N PRO A 78 -5.04 26.24 9.74
CA PRO A 78 -3.83 25.59 9.23
C PRO A 78 -4.04 24.10 8.97
N GLY A 79 -4.95 23.46 9.71
CA GLY A 79 -5.39 22.10 9.48
C GLY A 79 -6.58 21.74 10.36
N ALA A 80 -7.27 20.66 9.99
CA ALA A 80 -8.40 20.12 10.73
C ALA A 80 -8.49 18.59 10.60
N ALA A 81 -9.09 17.96 11.60
CA ALA A 81 -9.40 16.55 11.62
C ALA A 81 -10.89 16.33 11.94
N ALA A 82 -11.51 15.35 11.30
CA ALA A 82 -12.87 14.92 11.56
C ALA A 82 -12.95 13.39 11.59
N VAL A 83 -13.63 12.86 12.60
CA VAL A 83 -13.88 11.43 12.79
C VAL A 83 -15.38 11.20 12.97
N LEU A 84 -15.86 10.08 12.44
CA LEU A 84 -17.22 9.61 12.61
C LEU A 84 -17.22 8.41 13.53
N VAL A 85 -18.06 8.43 14.56
CA VAL A 85 -18.22 7.31 15.48
C VAL A 85 -19.60 6.72 15.30
N ILE A 86 -19.68 5.48 14.80
CA ILE A 86 -20.94 4.74 14.64
C ILE A 86 -20.83 3.43 15.42
N ASN A 87 -21.71 3.23 16.39
CA ASN A 87 -21.76 2.02 17.22
C ASN A 87 -20.38 1.67 17.83
N GLY A 88 -19.66 2.69 18.31
CA GLY A 88 -18.31 2.53 18.88
C GLY A 88 -17.18 2.34 17.86
N ASN A 89 -17.48 2.25 16.56
CA ASN A 89 -16.46 2.18 15.51
C ASN A 89 -16.06 3.59 15.10
N VAL A 90 -14.77 3.90 15.22
CA VAL A 90 -14.18 5.16 14.77
C VAL A 90 -13.78 5.02 13.31
N ARG A 91 -14.31 5.89 12.45
CA ARG A 91 -13.93 6.02 11.05
C ARG A 91 -13.36 7.42 10.82
N PRO A 92 -12.08 7.56 10.45
CA PRO A 92 -11.55 8.83 9.97
C PRO A 92 -12.36 9.30 8.76
N LEU A 93 -12.80 10.55 8.77
CA LEU A 93 -13.45 11.18 7.63
C LEU A 93 -12.44 12.06 6.89
N MET A 94 -11.83 13.00 7.61
CA MET A 94 -10.93 13.98 7.01
C MET A 94 -9.74 14.25 7.93
N LEU A 95 -8.56 14.20 7.34
CA LEU A 95 -7.31 14.72 7.90
C LEU A 95 -6.75 15.69 6.86
N PHE A 96 -6.72 16.99 7.16
CA PHE A 96 -6.36 17.99 6.17
C PHE A 96 -5.46 19.06 6.75
N GLY A 97 -4.55 19.56 5.92
CA GLY A 97 -3.65 20.64 6.29
C GLY A 97 -2.53 20.17 7.20
N PHE A 98 -2.03 21.09 8.00
CA PHE A 98 -0.80 20.92 8.76
C PHE A 98 -1.05 21.11 10.25
N GLN A 99 -0.47 20.24 11.07
CA GLN A 99 -0.43 20.44 12.52
C GLN A 99 0.58 21.53 12.91
N SER A 100 1.56 21.80 12.06
CA SER A 100 2.53 22.90 12.21
C SER A 100 2.82 23.49 10.84
N MET A 101 2.57 24.79 10.69
CA MET A 101 2.93 25.55 9.50
C MET A 101 4.43 25.88 9.46
N THR A 102 5.11 25.91 10.62
CA THR A 102 6.54 26.21 10.73
C THR A 102 7.39 25.06 10.20
N ASP A 103 7.05 23.82 10.58
CA ASP A 103 7.79 22.62 10.17
C ASP A 103 7.11 21.88 9.00
N ILE A 104 6.03 22.45 8.45
CA ILE A 104 5.20 21.88 7.37
C ILE A 104 4.87 20.41 7.67
N ARG A 105 4.30 20.15 8.85
CA ARG A 105 3.98 18.79 9.28
C ARG A 105 2.51 18.49 9.04
N PRO A 106 2.16 17.48 8.22
CA PRO A 106 0.77 17.16 7.94
C PRO A 106 0.06 16.62 9.18
N ILE A 107 -1.26 16.78 9.21
CA ILE A 107 -2.10 16.10 10.20
C ILE A 107 -2.19 14.60 9.85
N THR A 108 -2.13 13.77 10.88
CA THR A 108 -2.24 12.31 10.81
C THR A 108 -3.20 11.81 11.89
N GLU A 109 -3.50 10.51 11.92
CA GLU A 109 -4.30 9.88 12.97
C GLU A 109 -3.65 10.00 14.36
N GLU A 110 -2.33 10.18 14.41
CA GLU A 110 -1.56 10.34 15.66
C GLU A 110 -1.45 11.80 16.12
N THR A 111 -1.98 12.76 15.33
CA THR A 111 -1.91 14.18 15.69
C THR A 111 -2.78 14.47 16.92
N VAL A 112 -2.16 15.05 17.94
CA VAL A 112 -2.84 15.41 19.20
C VAL A 112 -3.42 16.82 19.12
N PHE A 113 -4.72 16.94 19.38
CA PHE A 113 -5.43 18.22 19.46
C PHE A 113 -5.75 18.56 20.93
N GLN A 114 -5.61 19.83 21.30
CA GLN A 114 -6.09 20.31 22.60
C GLN A 114 -7.60 20.54 22.52
N LEU A 115 -8.37 19.86 23.37
CA LEU A 115 -9.84 19.91 23.33
C LEU A 115 -10.45 20.98 24.26
N ALA A 116 -9.63 21.83 24.88
CA ALA A 116 -10.03 22.93 25.78
C ALA A 116 -11.20 22.54 26.70
N SER A 117 -12.37 23.18 26.55
CA SER A 117 -13.56 23.00 27.39
C SER A 117 -14.24 21.63 27.29
N LEU A 118 -13.77 20.75 26.40
CA LEU A 118 -14.24 19.37 26.29
C LEU A 118 -13.46 18.41 27.20
N SER A 119 -12.43 18.89 27.91
CA SER A 119 -11.81 18.13 29.00
C SER A 119 -12.67 18.28 30.28
N LYS A 120 -13.49 17.27 30.58
CA LYS A 120 -14.28 17.18 31.81
C LYS A 120 -13.98 15.87 32.53
#